data_AF-A0A420PVI8-F1
#
_entry.id   AF-A0A420PVI8-F1
#
_cell.length_a   1.000
_cell.length_b   1.000
_cell.length_c   1.000
_cell.angle_alpha   90.00
_cell.angle_beta   90.00
_cell.angle_gamma   90.00
#
_symmetry.space_group_name_H-M   'P 1'
#
loop_
_entity.id
_entity.type
_entity.pdbx_description
1 polymer ?
#
loop_
_entity_poly.entity_id
_entity_poly.type
_entity_poly.pdbx_seq_one_letter_code
_entity_poly.pdbx_strand_id
1 'polypeptide(L)'
;MATNAAAEAATSEKPHVAKAKRPWPLWKKLTAFGVTLSVIIALAVGLGVGLTRGKGGNNSDDTANSEADDSTEPYLKARSSLWQPKVGAQWQIVLLKPIKLNKDGSAKDLKPNVGIYDLDLYDNDAETFAALHKAGKKVICYFSAGSWEDWRDDKNQFKKADLGKTLDGWPDEKWLNLRSTNVRNIMKKRIKLAAQKGCDAIDPDNVDGYQNDNGLKLTKKDSIDYIKFLAAEAAKYNMSTGLKNAGDIISSVLSYVQFSVNEQCVEYSECETFAKFIKAKKPVFNIEYPKGAPKVKESDRKAICSKKGKAKGTEGFSTVIKKMNLDGWVMYCTGNTYQTAVEN
;
A
#
# COMPACT_ATOMS: atom_id res chain seq x y z
N MET A 1 81.22 50.00 21.80
CA MET A 1 80.28 49.42 22.78
C MET A 1 78.89 49.96 22.46
N ALA A 2 78.06 49.17 21.81
CA ALA A 2 76.67 49.51 21.55
C ALA A 2 75.88 48.20 21.63
N THR A 3 75.01 48.13 22.64
CA THR A 3 74.21 46.97 23.01
C THR A 3 72.94 46.89 22.17
N ASN A 4 72.63 45.68 21.72
CA ASN A 4 71.46 45.29 20.96
C ASN A 4 70.15 45.50 21.74
N ALA A 5 69.15 46.08 21.08
CA ALA A 5 67.73 45.94 21.40
C ALA A 5 67.08 45.13 20.28
N ALA A 6 66.52 43.96 20.61
CA ALA A 6 65.77 43.12 19.68
C ALA A 6 64.34 43.66 19.55
N ALA A 7 63.92 43.92 18.31
CA ALA A 7 62.53 44.16 17.93
C ALA A 7 62.04 42.95 17.12
N GLU A 8 61.01 42.26 17.61
CA GLU A 8 60.35 41.16 16.92
C GLU A 8 59.50 41.70 15.76
N ALA A 9 59.73 41.15 14.56
CA ALA A 9 58.97 41.43 13.37
C ALA A 9 57.72 40.54 13.32
N ALA A 10 56.54 41.16 13.34
CA ALA A 10 55.27 40.52 13.03
C ALA A 10 55.18 40.20 11.53
N THR A 11 54.99 38.93 11.18
CA THR A 11 54.69 38.49 9.81
C THR A 11 53.19 38.22 9.68
N SER A 12 52.59 38.76 8.60
CA SER A 12 51.17 38.60 8.30
C SER A 12 50.88 37.23 7.68
N GLU A 13 50.00 36.44 8.29
CA GLU A 13 49.37 35.29 7.65
C GLU A 13 47.95 35.63 7.20
N LYS A 14 47.65 35.34 5.93
CA LYS A 14 46.29 35.36 5.36
C LYS A 14 45.46 34.22 5.98
N PRO A 15 44.17 34.42 6.30
CA PRO A 15 43.36 33.35 6.86
C PRO A 15 43.06 32.27 5.81
N HIS A 16 43.50 31.05 6.08
CA HIS A 16 43.04 29.84 5.41
C HIS A 16 41.56 29.58 5.72
N VAL A 17 40.70 29.66 4.71
CA VAL A 17 39.30 29.23 4.80
C VAL A 17 39.25 27.70 4.86
N ALA A 18 39.06 27.16 6.06
CA ALA A 18 38.77 25.75 6.26
C ALA A 18 37.32 25.45 5.81
N LYS A 19 37.16 24.52 4.87
CA LYS A 19 35.87 24.02 4.38
C LYS A 19 35.06 23.44 5.54
N ALA A 20 33.92 24.06 5.86
CA ALA A 20 32.93 23.51 6.77
C ALA A 20 32.43 22.15 6.26
N LYS A 21 32.56 21.10 7.08
CA LYS A 21 31.99 19.79 6.82
C LYS A 21 30.46 19.91 6.80
N ARG A 22 29.83 19.55 5.68
CA ARG A 22 28.36 19.50 5.54
C ARG A 22 27.77 18.60 6.63
N PRO A 23 26.77 19.04 7.40
CA PRO A 23 26.13 18.19 8.38
C PRO A 23 25.36 17.06 7.68
N TRP A 24 25.61 15.85 8.14
CA TRP A 24 24.97 14.61 7.70
C TRP A 24 23.46 14.69 8.02
N PRO A 25 22.55 14.34 7.08
CA PRO A 25 21.11 14.43 7.34
C PRO A 25 20.69 13.49 8.50
N LEU A 26 19.82 14.01 9.38
CA LEU A 26 19.38 13.42 10.66
C LEU A 26 18.49 12.17 10.55
N TRP A 27 17.95 11.87 9.37
CA TRP A 27 17.12 10.68 9.12
C TRP A 27 17.82 9.32 9.36
N LYS A 28 19.16 9.27 9.44
CA LYS A 28 19.89 8.05 9.82
C LYS A 28 19.97 7.80 11.34
N LYS A 29 19.36 8.63 12.19
CA LYS A 29 19.41 8.51 13.66
C LYS A 29 18.13 7.98 14.32
N LEU A 30 17.15 7.51 13.56
CA LEU A 30 15.93 6.91 14.12
C LEU A 30 15.78 5.44 13.76
N THR A 31 16.88 4.68 13.84
CA THR A 31 16.81 3.22 14.03
C THR A 31 16.85 2.95 15.53
N ALA A 32 15.67 2.82 16.13
CA ALA A 32 15.36 2.26 17.46
C ALA A 32 14.32 3.11 18.19
N PHE A 33 13.04 2.95 17.85
CA PHE A 33 11.90 3.09 18.78
C PHE A 33 10.63 2.61 18.06
N GLY A 34 10.62 1.32 17.73
CA GLY A 34 9.47 0.62 17.14
C GLY A 34 9.37 -0.83 17.60
N VAL A 35 10.02 -1.19 18.71
CA VAL A 35 9.96 -2.55 19.30
C VAL A 35 8.92 -2.53 20.41
N THR A 36 7.62 -2.57 20.09
CA THR A 36 6.56 -2.93 21.05
C THR A 36 5.18 -3.15 20.41
N LEU A 37 5.07 -3.88 19.29
CA LEU A 37 3.80 -4.58 18.99
C LEU A 37 3.91 -5.72 17.96
N SER A 38 5.07 -6.38 17.83
CA SER A 38 5.28 -7.42 16.80
C SER A 38 4.76 -8.81 17.18
N VAL A 39 3.91 -8.96 18.19
CA VAL A 39 3.48 -10.28 18.71
C VAL A 39 1.99 -10.58 18.47
N ILE A 40 1.15 -9.59 18.13
CA ILE A 40 -0.30 -9.81 18.07
C ILE A 40 -0.81 -10.14 16.65
N ILE A 41 -0.10 -9.75 15.60
CA ILE A 41 -0.58 -9.95 14.22
C ILE A 41 -0.37 -11.39 13.73
N ALA A 42 0.72 -12.05 14.14
CA ALA A 42 1.01 -13.43 13.74
C ALA A 42 0.04 -14.50 14.32
N LEU A 43 -0.77 -14.15 15.33
CA LEU A 43 -1.66 -15.11 16.01
C LEU A 43 -3.14 -15.02 15.56
N ALA A 44 -3.53 -14.06 14.71
CA ALA A 44 -4.94 -13.85 14.34
C ALA A 44 -5.35 -14.41 12.95
N VAL A 45 -4.39 -14.92 12.17
CA VAL A 45 -4.63 -15.49 10.83
C VAL A 45 -4.45 -17.02 10.80
N GLY A 46 -3.77 -17.61 11.79
CA GLY A 46 -3.63 -19.05 11.91
C GLY A 46 -4.72 -19.67 12.79
N LEU A 47 -5.89 -20.00 12.21
CA LEU A 47 -6.80 -21.10 12.61
C LEU A 47 -8.16 -20.92 11.89
N GLY A 48 -8.18 -21.19 10.59
CA GLY A 48 -9.39 -21.24 9.77
C GLY A 48 -9.34 -22.40 8.78
N VAL A 49 -8.86 -23.57 9.21
CA VAL A 49 -8.82 -24.79 8.39
C VAL A 49 -10.23 -25.37 8.31
N GLY A 50 -10.99 -24.94 7.31
CA GLY A 50 -12.26 -25.54 6.92
C GLY A 50 -12.02 -26.86 6.19
N LEU A 51 -12.18 -27.97 6.91
CA LEU A 51 -12.27 -29.32 6.35
C LEU A 51 -13.61 -29.50 5.63
N THR A 52 -13.62 -29.63 4.31
CA THR A 52 -14.71 -30.28 3.57
C THR A 52 -14.26 -31.62 3.01
N ARG A 53 -14.64 -32.67 3.74
CA ARG A 53 -14.59 -34.08 3.31
C ARG A 53 -15.68 -34.32 2.25
N GLY A 54 -15.28 -34.60 1.02
CA GLY A 54 -16.12 -35.24 0.00
C GLY A 54 -15.66 -36.69 -0.21
N LYS A 55 -16.52 -37.65 0.15
CA LYS A 55 -16.31 -39.10 0.06
C LYS A 55 -16.51 -39.56 -1.39
N GLY A 56 -15.67 -40.49 -1.85
CA GLY A 56 -15.58 -40.90 -3.26
C GLY A 56 -16.69 -41.81 -3.78
N GLY A 57 -16.60 -42.02 -5.09
CA GLY A 57 -17.28 -43.06 -5.86
C GLY A 57 -16.63 -43.17 -7.24
N ASN A 58 -15.95 -44.29 -7.50
CA ASN A 58 -15.45 -44.68 -8.83
C ASN A 58 -16.65 -44.99 -9.74
N ASN A 59 -16.61 -44.52 -11.00
CA ASN A 59 -16.87 -45.39 -12.14
C ASN A 59 -16.31 -44.78 -13.43
N SER A 60 -15.70 -45.66 -14.24
CA SER A 60 -15.19 -45.43 -15.57
C SER A 60 -16.34 -45.27 -16.60
N ASP A 61 -16.16 -44.42 -17.61
CA ASP A 61 -16.19 -44.83 -19.04
C ASP A 61 -16.07 -43.61 -19.99
N ASP A 62 -15.10 -43.75 -20.89
CA ASP A 62 -14.89 -43.29 -22.26
C ASP A 62 -15.58 -42.09 -22.94
N THR A 63 -14.72 -41.42 -23.72
CA THR A 63 -14.91 -40.73 -25.03
C THR A 63 -15.44 -39.30 -25.13
N ALA A 64 -14.48 -38.41 -25.46
CA ALA A 64 -14.49 -37.35 -26.49
C ALA A 64 -15.69 -36.39 -26.60
N ASN A 65 -15.46 -35.11 -26.28
CA ASN A 65 -15.45 -34.04 -27.29
C ASN A 65 -14.80 -32.77 -26.71
N SER A 66 -13.80 -32.20 -27.41
CA SER A 66 -13.18 -30.93 -27.04
C SER A 66 -13.95 -29.78 -27.70
N GLU A 67 -14.98 -29.28 -27.02
CA GLU A 67 -15.51 -27.95 -27.27
C GLU A 67 -15.09 -27.08 -26.08
N ALA A 68 -14.22 -26.10 -26.36
CA ALA A 68 -13.81 -25.12 -25.38
C ALA A 68 -15.04 -24.24 -25.05
N ASP A 69 -15.69 -24.58 -23.94
CA ASP A 69 -16.74 -23.78 -23.31
C ASP A 69 -16.11 -22.48 -22.76
N ASP A 70 -16.14 -21.45 -23.61
CA ASP A 70 -15.82 -20.05 -23.31
C ASP A 70 -16.94 -19.42 -22.47
N SER A 71 -17.19 -19.95 -21.27
CA SER A 71 -18.21 -19.43 -20.34
C SER A 71 -17.82 -19.42 -18.86
N THR A 72 -16.56 -19.70 -18.53
CA THR A 72 -16.12 -19.71 -17.13
C THR A 72 -15.38 -18.41 -16.80
N GLU A 73 -16.11 -17.41 -16.27
CA GLU A 73 -15.73 -16.53 -15.16
C GLU A 73 -16.81 -15.44 -15.00
N PRO A 74 -17.89 -15.71 -14.22
CA PRO A 74 -19.11 -14.89 -14.17
C PRO A 74 -18.91 -13.45 -13.67
N TYR A 75 -17.70 -13.11 -13.20
CA TYR A 75 -17.35 -11.82 -12.61
C TYR A 75 -16.50 -10.92 -13.53
N LEU A 76 -16.08 -11.42 -14.70
CA LEU A 76 -15.38 -10.64 -15.72
C LEU A 76 -16.35 -9.73 -16.47
N LYS A 77 -16.87 -8.70 -15.82
CA LYS A 77 -17.53 -7.61 -16.57
C LYS A 77 -16.44 -6.85 -17.32
N ALA A 78 -16.41 -6.97 -18.64
CA ALA A 78 -15.49 -6.24 -19.50
C ALA A 78 -15.62 -4.73 -19.23
N ARG A 79 -14.62 -4.15 -18.55
CA ARG A 79 -14.53 -2.69 -18.36
C ARG A 79 -14.12 -2.10 -19.70
N SER A 80 -14.79 -1.03 -20.13
CA SER A 80 -14.50 -0.37 -21.42
C SER A 80 -13.33 0.62 -21.34
N SER A 81 -12.96 1.05 -20.14
CA SER A 81 -11.87 2.01 -19.91
C SER A 81 -11.32 1.91 -18.50
N LEU A 82 -10.08 2.37 -18.33
CA LEU A 82 -9.49 2.63 -17.02
C LEU A 82 -10.36 3.58 -16.18
N TRP A 83 -10.52 3.27 -14.90
CA TRP A 83 -11.27 4.10 -13.96
C TRP A 83 -10.39 5.18 -13.31
N GLN A 84 -10.68 6.46 -13.56
CA GLN A 84 -10.02 7.55 -12.84
C GLN A 84 -10.89 7.98 -11.63
N PRO A 85 -10.51 7.68 -10.38
CA PRO A 85 -11.22 8.20 -9.22
C PRO A 85 -11.07 9.73 -9.13
N LYS A 86 -12.10 10.39 -8.58
CA LYS A 86 -12.12 11.86 -8.41
C LYS A 86 -11.32 12.27 -7.16
N VAL A 87 -10.66 13.43 -7.22
CA VAL A 87 -10.10 14.10 -6.03
C VAL A 87 -11.17 14.26 -4.95
N GLY A 88 -10.83 13.94 -3.70
CA GLY A 88 -11.74 14.02 -2.56
C GLY A 88 -12.79 12.90 -2.49
N ALA A 89 -12.71 11.87 -3.34
CA ALA A 89 -13.61 10.71 -3.25
C ALA A 89 -13.48 10.04 -1.87
N GLN A 90 -14.62 9.83 -1.20
CA GLN A 90 -14.63 9.14 0.09
C GLN A 90 -14.38 7.66 -0.08
N TRP A 91 -13.65 7.08 0.86
CA TRP A 91 -13.19 5.71 0.79
C TRP A 91 -13.10 5.07 2.18
N GLN A 92 -12.96 3.76 2.19
CA GLN A 92 -12.67 2.92 3.35
C GLN A 92 -11.63 1.88 2.92
N ILE A 93 -10.76 1.49 3.85
CA ILE A 93 -9.79 0.42 3.68
C ILE A 93 -9.97 -0.61 4.81
N VAL A 94 -10.04 -1.89 4.46
CA VAL A 94 -10.15 -3.01 5.40
C VAL A 94 -9.30 -4.18 4.89
N LEU A 95 -8.18 -4.43 5.55
CA LEU A 95 -7.21 -5.45 5.13
C LEU A 95 -7.08 -6.62 6.11
N LEU A 96 -7.57 -6.49 7.35
CA LEU A 96 -7.36 -7.51 8.38
C LEU A 96 -8.16 -8.80 8.14
N LYS A 97 -9.38 -8.65 7.63
CA LYS A 97 -10.40 -9.69 7.50
C LYS A 97 -11.32 -9.36 6.32
N PRO A 98 -11.94 -10.37 5.69
CA PRO A 98 -12.94 -10.11 4.68
C PRO A 98 -14.12 -9.33 5.24
N ILE A 99 -14.69 -8.45 4.42
CA ILE A 99 -15.89 -7.73 4.83
C ILE A 99 -17.09 -8.67 4.85
N LYS A 100 -17.99 -8.43 5.79
CA LYS A 100 -19.22 -9.20 5.97
C LYS A 100 -20.35 -8.57 5.17
N LEU A 101 -20.92 -9.34 4.24
CA LEU A 101 -22.13 -8.96 3.52
C LEU A 101 -23.37 -9.10 4.42
N ASN A 102 -24.47 -8.50 4.00
CA ASN A 102 -25.78 -8.73 4.59
C ASN A 102 -26.21 -10.19 4.42
N LYS A 103 -27.18 -10.64 5.23
CA LYS A 103 -27.74 -12.01 5.15
C LYS A 103 -28.32 -12.36 3.76
N ASP A 104 -28.73 -11.34 3.00
CA ASP A 104 -29.25 -11.48 1.63
C ASP A 104 -28.13 -11.43 0.56
N GLY A 105 -26.86 -11.45 0.96
CA GLY A 105 -25.69 -11.33 0.10
C GLY A 105 -25.44 -9.92 -0.46
N SER A 106 -26.17 -8.90 0.00
CA SER A 106 -25.99 -7.53 -0.48
C SER A 106 -24.98 -6.73 0.35
N ALA A 107 -24.41 -5.69 -0.28
CA ALA A 107 -23.52 -4.72 0.36
C ALA A 107 -24.22 -3.36 0.65
N LYS A 108 -25.55 -3.32 0.63
CA LYS A 108 -26.34 -2.06 0.63
C LYS A 108 -26.28 -1.30 1.97
N ASP A 109 -26.08 -2.02 3.08
CA ASP A 109 -26.09 -1.43 4.43
C ASP A 109 -24.68 -1.27 5.02
N LEU A 110 -23.64 -1.48 4.20
CA LEU A 110 -22.25 -1.31 4.64
C LEU A 110 -22.04 0.09 5.23
N LYS A 111 -21.38 0.10 6.39
CA LYS A 111 -20.93 1.31 7.06
C LYS A 111 -19.41 1.41 6.96
N PRO A 112 -18.85 2.57 6.62
CA PRO A 112 -19.52 3.79 6.15
C PRO A 112 -20.12 3.64 4.74
N ASN A 113 -21.16 4.39 4.39
CA ASN A 113 -21.67 4.39 3.02
C ASN A 113 -20.79 5.27 2.11
N VAL A 114 -19.63 4.73 1.72
CA VAL A 114 -18.69 5.37 0.79
C VAL A 114 -18.68 4.70 -0.57
N GLY A 115 -18.14 5.41 -1.55
CA GLY A 115 -18.09 4.96 -2.94
C GLY A 115 -16.92 4.05 -3.28
N ILE A 116 -15.89 3.97 -2.43
CA ILE A 116 -14.66 3.21 -2.70
C ILE A 116 -14.31 2.35 -1.47
N TYR A 117 -14.04 1.07 -1.70
CA TYR A 117 -13.51 0.14 -0.72
C TYR A 117 -12.19 -0.43 -1.22
N ASP A 118 -11.15 -0.33 -0.40
CA ASP A 118 -9.85 -0.95 -0.60
C ASP A 118 -9.73 -2.18 0.31
N LEU A 119 -9.62 -3.36 -0.30
CA LEU A 119 -9.79 -4.65 0.36
C LEU A 119 -8.67 -5.61 -0.04
N ASP A 120 -8.30 -6.53 0.85
CA ASP A 120 -7.34 -7.59 0.51
C ASP A 120 -7.88 -8.47 -0.63
N LEU A 121 -7.06 -8.67 -1.66
CA LEU A 121 -7.38 -9.43 -2.86
C LEU A 121 -7.71 -10.90 -2.56
N TYR A 122 -7.01 -11.52 -1.62
CA TYR A 122 -7.11 -12.96 -1.37
C TYR A 122 -8.22 -13.27 -0.38
N ASP A 123 -8.34 -12.48 0.68
CA ASP A 123 -9.28 -12.76 1.75
C ASP A 123 -10.74 -12.57 1.34
N ASN A 124 -11.01 -11.71 0.35
CA ASN A 124 -12.37 -11.44 -0.13
C ASN A 124 -12.66 -12.21 -1.43
N ASP A 125 -13.82 -12.86 -1.48
CA ASP A 125 -14.27 -13.59 -2.67
C ASP A 125 -14.86 -12.68 -3.76
N ALA A 126 -14.98 -13.20 -4.98
CA ALA A 126 -15.50 -12.44 -6.13
C ALA A 126 -16.97 -12.01 -5.92
N GLU A 127 -17.75 -12.82 -5.20
CA GLU A 127 -19.12 -12.56 -4.78
C GLU A 127 -19.21 -11.26 -3.96
N THR A 128 -18.23 -11.04 -3.07
CA THR A 128 -18.14 -9.82 -2.26
C THR A 128 -17.93 -8.59 -3.14
N PHE A 129 -17.04 -8.68 -4.12
CA PHE A 129 -16.79 -7.57 -5.04
C PHE A 129 -17.98 -7.31 -5.96
N ALA A 130 -18.64 -8.36 -6.45
CA ALA A 130 -19.88 -8.23 -7.22
C ALA A 130 -21.00 -7.56 -6.42
N ALA A 131 -21.15 -7.91 -5.13
CA ALA A 131 -22.11 -7.28 -4.24
C ALA A 131 -21.81 -5.79 -4.01
N LEU A 132 -20.53 -5.42 -3.86
CA LEU A 132 -20.08 -4.03 -3.77
C LEU A 132 -20.42 -3.25 -5.05
N HIS A 133 -20.15 -3.81 -6.24
CA HIS A 133 -20.51 -3.15 -7.51
C HIS A 133 -22.02 -2.98 -7.67
N LYS A 134 -22.81 -3.99 -7.28
CA LYS A 134 -24.29 -3.90 -7.29
C LYS A 134 -24.81 -2.81 -6.34
N ALA A 135 -24.08 -2.54 -5.26
CA ALA A 135 -24.33 -1.42 -4.35
C ALA A 135 -23.74 -0.08 -4.84
N GLY A 136 -23.24 0.00 -6.07
CA GLY A 136 -22.69 1.22 -6.67
C GLY A 136 -21.29 1.61 -6.17
N LYS A 137 -20.56 0.68 -5.55
CA LYS A 137 -19.23 0.91 -5.00
C LYS A 137 -18.15 0.49 -5.99
N LYS A 138 -16.96 1.07 -5.83
CA LYS A 138 -15.72 0.69 -6.53
C LYS A 138 -14.81 -0.08 -5.59
N VAL A 139 -14.12 -1.09 -6.13
CA VAL A 139 -13.24 -1.97 -5.37
C VAL A 139 -11.79 -1.73 -5.82
N ILE A 140 -10.94 -1.34 -4.87
CA ILE A 140 -9.49 -1.39 -4.99
C ILE A 140 -9.04 -2.68 -4.31
N CYS A 141 -8.19 -3.46 -4.97
CA CYS A 141 -7.67 -4.70 -4.42
C CYS A 141 -6.22 -4.54 -4.01
N TYR A 142 -6.01 -4.63 -2.70
CA TYR A 142 -4.70 -4.66 -2.06
C TYR A 142 -4.02 -6.01 -2.29
N PHE A 143 -2.72 -5.95 -2.56
CA PHE A 143 -1.80 -7.06 -2.36
C PHE A 143 -0.38 -6.52 -2.24
N SER A 144 0.50 -7.20 -1.51
CA SER A 144 1.91 -6.82 -1.54
C SER A 144 2.56 -7.19 -2.87
N ALA A 145 3.11 -6.19 -3.56
CA ALA A 145 3.83 -6.39 -4.82
C ALA A 145 5.35 -6.39 -4.64
N GLY A 146 5.84 -5.79 -3.55
CA GLY A 146 7.27 -5.67 -3.25
C GLY A 146 7.74 -6.44 -2.02
N SER A 147 6.86 -7.18 -1.34
CA SER A 147 7.24 -8.16 -0.32
C SER A 147 6.65 -9.55 -0.61
N TRP A 148 7.36 -10.56 -0.12
CA TRP A 148 6.90 -11.93 0.02
C TRP A 148 6.25 -12.09 1.39
N GLU A 149 5.14 -12.82 1.45
CA GLU A 149 4.32 -13.04 2.65
C GLU A 149 4.20 -14.55 2.89
N ASP A 150 4.65 -15.07 4.05
CA ASP A 150 4.74 -16.52 4.31
C ASP A 150 3.36 -17.22 4.45
N TRP A 151 2.26 -16.47 4.46
CA TRP A 151 0.91 -17.02 4.57
C TRP A 151 0.16 -17.09 3.23
N ARG A 152 0.70 -16.52 2.14
CA ARG A 152 0.02 -16.57 0.83
C ARG A 152 0.19 -17.93 0.17
N ASP A 153 -0.86 -18.43 -0.48
CA ASP A 153 -0.85 -19.73 -1.16
C ASP A 153 0.21 -19.84 -2.27
N ASP A 154 0.56 -18.70 -2.89
CA ASP A 154 1.57 -18.64 -3.95
C ASP A 154 3.02 -18.46 -3.43
N LYS A 155 3.25 -18.49 -2.11
CA LYS A 155 4.58 -18.28 -1.50
C LYS A 155 5.66 -19.21 -2.03
N ASN A 156 5.29 -20.45 -2.38
CA ASN A 156 6.21 -21.48 -2.88
C ASN A 156 6.62 -21.25 -4.36
N GLN A 157 6.01 -20.29 -5.05
CA GLN A 157 6.42 -19.91 -6.41
C GLN A 157 7.65 -18.99 -6.41
N PHE A 158 7.96 -18.34 -5.28
CA PHE A 158 9.12 -17.47 -5.14
C PHE A 158 10.39 -18.28 -4.95
N LYS A 159 11.46 -17.89 -5.67
CA LYS A 159 12.78 -18.51 -5.56
C LYS A 159 13.58 -17.81 -4.47
N LYS A 160 14.55 -18.51 -3.88
CA LYS A 160 15.48 -17.89 -2.91
C LYS A 160 16.15 -16.62 -3.43
N ALA A 161 16.46 -16.55 -4.72
CA ALA A 161 17.07 -15.37 -5.38
C ALA A 161 16.10 -14.18 -5.57
N ASP A 162 14.80 -14.40 -5.35
CA ASP A 162 13.79 -13.34 -5.37
C ASP A 162 13.71 -12.61 -4.01
N LEU A 163 14.21 -13.22 -2.93
CA LEU A 163 14.01 -12.77 -1.56
C LEU A 163 15.20 -11.96 -1.04
N GLY A 164 14.88 -10.85 -0.40
CA GLY A 164 15.80 -9.98 0.31
C GLY A 164 15.73 -10.17 1.82
N LYS A 165 16.03 -9.07 2.54
CA LYS A 165 15.90 -9.02 4.00
C LYS A 165 14.44 -9.02 4.44
N THR A 166 14.23 -9.43 5.68
CA THR A 166 12.94 -9.31 6.36
C THR A 166 12.54 -7.84 6.51
N LEU A 167 11.24 -7.54 6.38
CA LEU A 167 10.71 -6.20 6.55
C LEU A 167 10.75 -5.79 8.04
N ASP A 168 11.09 -4.54 8.33
CA ASP A 168 11.10 -4.07 9.73
C ASP A 168 9.68 -4.05 10.29
N GLY A 169 9.50 -4.62 11.48
CA GLY A 169 8.18 -4.80 12.12
C GLY A 169 7.35 -5.99 11.64
N TRP A 170 7.72 -6.63 10.51
CA TRP A 170 6.95 -7.72 9.87
C TRP A 170 7.85 -8.96 9.67
N PRO A 171 7.98 -9.83 10.68
CA PRO A 171 8.95 -10.94 10.68
C PRO A 171 8.70 -11.99 9.59
N ASP A 172 7.42 -12.16 9.22
CA ASP A 172 6.93 -13.14 8.24
C ASP A 172 6.91 -12.59 6.81
N GLU A 173 7.51 -11.41 6.59
CA GLU A 173 7.63 -10.77 5.29
C GLU A 173 9.09 -10.52 4.88
N LYS A 174 9.37 -10.62 3.57
CA LYS A 174 10.71 -10.33 3.00
C LYS A 174 10.63 -9.45 1.76
N TRP A 175 11.56 -8.54 1.59
CA TRP A 175 11.63 -7.69 0.40
C TRP A 175 11.82 -8.52 -0.87
N LEU A 176 11.19 -8.11 -1.98
CA LEU A 176 11.30 -8.79 -3.27
C LEU A 176 12.28 -8.09 -4.22
N ASN A 177 12.99 -8.90 -5.01
CA ASN A 177 13.80 -8.39 -6.12
C ASN A 177 12.90 -7.98 -7.29
N LEU A 178 12.56 -6.69 -7.35
CA LEU A 178 11.66 -6.10 -8.36
C LEU A 178 12.14 -6.26 -9.82
N ARG A 179 13.41 -6.62 -10.02
CA ARG A 179 14.00 -6.92 -11.34
C ARG A 179 13.76 -8.36 -11.79
N SER A 180 13.39 -9.25 -10.87
CA SER A 180 13.22 -10.66 -11.16
C SER A 180 12.06 -10.91 -12.12
N THR A 181 12.33 -11.68 -13.17
CA THR A 181 11.28 -12.15 -14.08
C THR A 181 10.30 -13.08 -13.36
N ASN A 182 10.75 -13.85 -12.37
CA ASN A 182 9.89 -14.74 -11.60
C ASN A 182 8.89 -13.93 -10.76
N VAL A 183 9.37 -12.94 -10.01
CA VAL A 183 8.52 -12.00 -9.25
C VAL A 183 7.50 -11.33 -10.16
N ARG A 184 7.94 -10.80 -11.30
CA ARG A 184 7.03 -10.16 -12.26
C ARG A 184 5.96 -11.13 -12.77
N ASN A 185 6.32 -12.38 -13.08
CA ASN A 185 5.35 -13.39 -13.52
C ASN A 185 4.34 -13.76 -12.42
N ILE A 186 4.76 -13.80 -11.16
CA ILE A 186 3.84 -13.99 -10.03
C ILE A 186 2.87 -12.81 -9.95
N MET A 187 3.37 -11.58 -10.04
CA MET A 187 2.50 -10.39 -10.03
C MET A 187 1.54 -10.33 -11.21
N LYS A 188 1.91 -10.82 -12.40
CA LYS A 188 0.95 -10.96 -13.50
C LYS A 188 -0.22 -11.87 -13.12
N LYS A 189 0.05 -12.98 -12.42
CA LYS A 189 -1.01 -13.89 -11.93
C LYS A 189 -1.87 -13.22 -10.87
N ARG A 190 -1.27 -12.50 -9.91
CA ARG A 190 -2.02 -11.73 -8.89
C ARG A 190 -2.93 -10.67 -9.53
N ILE A 191 -2.41 -9.93 -10.52
CA ILE A 191 -3.19 -8.93 -11.27
C ILE A 191 -4.30 -9.58 -12.10
N LYS A 192 -4.02 -10.72 -12.75
CA LYS A 192 -5.06 -11.48 -13.46
C LYS A 192 -6.17 -11.93 -12.50
N LEU A 193 -5.81 -12.43 -11.31
CA LEU A 193 -6.76 -12.81 -10.28
C LEU A 193 -7.60 -11.61 -9.80
N ALA A 194 -6.99 -10.44 -9.61
CA ALA A 194 -7.72 -9.21 -9.30
C ALA A 194 -8.75 -8.86 -10.39
N ALA A 195 -8.37 -9.01 -11.68
CA ALA A 195 -9.30 -8.82 -12.77
C ALA A 195 -10.46 -9.82 -12.74
N GLN A 196 -10.15 -11.11 -12.56
CA GLN A 196 -11.12 -12.23 -12.45
C GLN A 196 -12.12 -12.01 -11.32
N LYS A 197 -11.66 -11.58 -10.14
CA LYS A 197 -12.54 -11.28 -9.00
C LYS A 197 -13.37 -10.00 -9.18
N GLY A 198 -13.02 -9.13 -10.13
CA GLY A 198 -13.79 -7.92 -10.44
C GLY A 198 -13.19 -6.60 -9.92
N CYS A 199 -11.96 -6.56 -9.43
CA CYS A 199 -11.32 -5.33 -8.92
C CYS A 199 -11.32 -4.18 -9.95
N ASP A 200 -11.72 -2.96 -9.56
CA ASP A 200 -11.64 -1.77 -10.43
C ASP A 200 -10.23 -1.19 -10.51
N ALA A 201 -9.43 -1.43 -9.47
CA ALA A 201 -8.03 -1.02 -9.39
C ALA A 201 -7.22 -1.95 -8.49
N ILE A 202 -5.90 -1.82 -8.56
CA ILE A 202 -4.95 -2.47 -7.66
C ILE A 202 -4.27 -1.44 -6.74
N ASP A 203 -4.05 -1.81 -5.47
CA ASP A 203 -3.14 -1.12 -4.53
C ASP A 203 -1.92 -2.02 -4.25
N PRO A 204 -0.87 -1.94 -5.09
CA PRO A 204 0.32 -2.76 -4.94
C PRO A 204 1.25 -2.19 -3.83
N ASP A 205 1.37 -2.91 -2.72
CA ASP A 205 2.17 -2.47 -1.57
C ASP A 205 3.67 -2.74 -1.72
N ASN A 206 4.46 -2.11 -0.84
CA ASN A 206 5.90 -2.35 -0.65
C ASN A 206 6.76 -2.04 -1.89
N VAL A 207 6.30 -1.10 -2.72
CA VAL A 207 6.99 -0.65 -3.94
C VAL A 207 8.15 0.32 -3.67
N ASP A 208 8.42 0.63 -2.42
CA ASP A 208 9.42 1.58 -1.92
C ASP A 208 10.62 0.90 -1.23
N GLY A 209 10.89 -0.38 -1.56
CA GLY A 209 12.03 -1.11 -1.00
C GLY A 209 13.39 -0.39 -1.14
N TYR A 210 13.56 0.51 -2.12
CA TYR A 210 14.76 1.35 -2.26
C TYR A 210 14.98 2.36 -1.12
N GLN A 211 13.96 2.64 -0.31
CA GLN A 211 14.03 3.50 0.89
C GLN A 211 14.37 2.69 2.15
N ASN A 212 14.46 1.37 2.05
CA ASN A 212 14.57 0.43 3.16
C ASN A 212 15.86 -0.40 3.07
N ASP A 213 16.26 -1.02 4.18
CA ASP A 213 17.35 -2.02 4.20
C ASP A 213 16.86 -3.35 3.59
N ASN A 214 16.69 -3.36 2.27
CA ASN A 214 16.09 -4.47 1.55
C ASN A 214 17.03 -5.66 1.29
N GLY A 215 18.35 -5.49 1.45
CA GLY A 215 19.34 -6.54 1.17
C GLY A 215 19.55 -6.89 -0.31
N LEU A 216 18.87 -6.21 -1.24
CA LEU A 216 18.88 -6.47 -2.69
C LEU A 216 19.49 -5.32 -3.51
N LYS A 217 19.88 -4.23 -2.82
CA LYS A 217 20.37 -2.97 -3.40
C LYS A 217 19.36 -2.37 -4.39
N LEU A 218 18.07 -2.46 -4.08
CA LEU A 218 17.02 -1.84 -4.89
C LEU A 218 17.23 -0.33 -4.98
N THR A 219 16.99 0.21 -6.17
CA THR A 219 17.11 1.63 -6.49
C THR A 219 15.75 2.24 -6.83
N LYS A 220 15.66 3.57 -6.84
CA LYS A 220 14.48 4.29 -7.37
C LYS A 220 14.12 3.85 -8.78
N LYS A 221 15.13 3.60 -9.63
CA LYS A 221 14.93 3.15 -11.01
C LYS A 221 14.23 1.79 -11.06
N ASP A 222 14.63 0.86 -10.19
CA ASP A 222 14.00 -0.46 -10.12
C ASP A 222 12.51 -0.35 -9.78
N SER A 223 12.14 0.49 -8.81
CA SER A 223 10.74 0.72 -8.45
C SER A 223 9.96 1.48 -9.52
N ILE A 224 10.56 2.48 -10.19
CA ILE A 224 9.93 3.17 -11.32
C ILE A 224 9.61 2.18 -12.45
N ASP A 225 10.60 1.34 -12.83
CA ASP A 225 10.46 0.35 -13.89
C ASP A 225 9.48 -0.78 -13.47
N TYR A 226 9.33 -1.04 -12.18
CA TYR A 226 8.37 -2.00 -11.64
C TYR A 226 6.93 -1.45 -11.60
N ILE A 227 6.72 -0.21 -11.14
CA ILE A 227 5.40 0.45 -11.15
C ILE A 227 4.86 0.59 -12.57
N LYS A 228 5.71 0.98 -13.54
CA LYS A 228 5.30 1.04 -14.95
C LYS A 228 4.86 -0.33 -15.47
N PHE A 229 5.54 -1.40 -15.05
CA PHE A 229 5.16 -2.76 -15.39
C PHE A 229 3.81 -3.16 -14.75
N LEU A 230 3.62 -2.91 -13.46
CA LEU A 230 2.37 -3.23 -12.75
C LEU A 230 1.18 -2.49 -13.39
N ALA A 231 1.35 -1.19 -13.65
CA ALA A 231 0.32 -0.37 -14.31
C ALA A 231 0.01 -0.85 -15.73
N ALA A 232 1.02 -1.20 -16.52
CA ALA A 232 0.83 -1.74 -17.86
C ALA A 232 0.14 -3.12 -17.85
N GLU A 233 0.45 -3.96 -16.85
CA GLU A 233 -0.19 -5.27 -16.71
C GLU A 233 -1.66 -5.14 -16.27
N ALA A 234 -1.94 -4.27 -15.30
CA ALA A 234 -3.32 -3.99 -14.85
C ALA A 234 -4.17 -3.37 -15.97
N ALA A 235 -3.58 -2.51 -16.80
CA ALA A 235 -4.26 -1.89 -17.94
C ALA A 235 -4.74 -2.88 -19.00
N LYS A 236 -4.13 -4.08 -19.12
CA LYS A 236 -4.64 -5.14 -20.02
C LYS A 236 -6.05 -5.60 -19.64
N TYR A 237 -6.43 -5.42 -18.37
CA TYR A 237 -7.73 -5.76 -17.82
C TYR A 237 -8.60 -4.52 -17.51
N ASN A 238 -8.18 -3.36 -18.02
CA ASN A 238 -8.80 -2.06 -17.76
C ASN A 238 -8.94 -1.75 -16.24
N MET A 239 -7.98 -2.22 -15.44
CA MET A 239 -7.88 -1.88 -14.01
C MET A 239 -6.89 -0.74 -13.80
N SER A 240 -7.27 0.18 -12.92
CA SER A 240 -6.39 1.27 -12.51
C SER A 240 -5.32 0.81 -11.52
N THR A 241 -4.30 1.62 -11.29
CA THR A 241 -3.18 1.30 -10.40
C THR A 241 -2.89 2.49 -9.48
N GLY A 242 -2.75 2.21 -8.18
CA GLY A 242 -2.28 3.16 -7.18
C GLY A 242 -0.76 3.21 -7.06
N LEU A 243 -0.25 4.32 -6.51
CA LEU A 243 1.09 4.37 -5.94
C LEU A 243 1.01 4.41 -4.42
N LYS A 244 1.48 3.35 -3.77
CA LYS A 244 1.56 3.24 -2.31
C LYS A 244 2.85 3.88 -1.79
N ASN A 245 2.72 4.90 -0.94
CA ASN A 245 3.83 5.66 -0.37
C ASN A 245 4.84 6.15 -1.44
N ALA A 246 6.07 5.65 -1.48
CA ALA A 246 7.04 5.87 -2.56
C ALA A 246 7.14 7.32 -3.10
N GLY A 247 7.06 8.31 -2.20
CA GLY A 247 6.91 9.74 -2.54
C GLY A 247 8.03 10.29 -3.44
N ASP A 248 9.22 9.69 -3.30
CA ASP A 248 10.44 10.02 -4.02
C ASP A 248 10.39 9.74 -5.53
N ILE A 249 9.48 8.90 -5.99
CA ILE A 249 9.35 8.53 -7.41
C ILE A 249 8.10 9.09 -8.09
N ILE A 250 7.25 9.83 -7.36
CA ILE A 250 5.97 10.36 -7.86
C ILE A 250 6.13 11.02 -9.24
N SER A 251 7.06 11.97 -9.37
CA SER A 251 7.24 12.71 -10.63
C SER A 251 7.53 11.81 -11.84
N SER A 252 8.13 10.64 -11.62
CA SER A 252 8.50 9.68 -12.67
C SER A 252 7.39 8.69 -13.03
N VAL A 253 6.41 8.50 -12.15
CA VAL A 253 5.33 7.50 -12.31
C VAL A 253 3.94 8.11 -12.38
N LEU A 254 3.78 9.40 -12.09
CA LEU A 254 2.48 10.09 -11.97
C LEU A 254 1.60 9.95 -13.22
N SER A 255 2.17 9.83 -14.41
CA SER A 255 1.41 9.61 -15.65
C SER A 255 0.85 8.19 -15.80
N TYR A 256 1.37 7.21 -15.05
CA TYR A 256 1.02 5.79 -15.18
C TYR A 256 0.00 5.32 -14.13
N VAL A 257 -0.03 5.97 -12.96
CA VAL A 257 -0.93 5.62 -11.85
C VAL A 257 -2.13 6.57 -11.77
N GLN A 258 -3.26 6.13 -11.21
CA GLN A 258 -4.51 6.89 -11.17
C GLN A 258 -4.78 7.56 -9.83
N PHE A 259 -4.11 7.11 -8.76
CA PHE A 259 -4.22 7.66 -7.41
C PHE A 259 -2.96 7.34 -6.61
N SER A 260 -2.86 7.92 -5.42
CA SER A 260 -1.90 7.50 -4.40
C SER A 260 -2.64 6.96 -3.18
N VAL A 261 -2.11 5.89 -2.60
CA VAL A 261 -2.41 5.51 -1.21
C VAL A 261 -1.20 5.95 -0.39
N ASN A 262 -1.43 6.75 0.64
CA ASN A 262 -0.35 7.22 1.50
C ASN A 262 -0.68 6.91 2.96
N GLU A 263 0.33 6.51 3.69
CA GLU A 263 0.29 6.34 5.12
C GLU A 263 1.16 7.42 5.78
N GLN A 264 0.59 8.08 6.78
CA GLN A 264 1.32 8.86 7.77
C GLN A 264 2.10 10.07 7.23
N CYS A 265 1.73 10.64 6.07
CA CYS A 265 2.42 11.86 5.63
C CYS A 265 2.27 13.00 6.65
N VAL A 266 1.19 13.02 7.45
CA VAL A 266 1.03 14.04 8.49
C VAL A 266 1.99 13.77 9.64
N GLU A 267 2.13 12.53 10.10
CA GLU A 267 3.06 12.22 11.19
C GLU A 267 4.50 12.64 10.83
N TYR A 268 4.91 12.37 9.59
CA TYR A 268 6.26 12.61 9.08
C TYR A 268 6.46 13.95 8.35
N SER A 269 5.41 14.78 8.23
CA SER A 269 5.46 16.09 7.54
C SER A 269 5.85 16.01 6.05
N GLU A 270 5.30 15.02 5.34
CA GLU A 270 5.63 14.70 3.94
C GLU A 270 4.48 14.98 2.96
N CYS A 271 3.33 15.49 3.43
CA CYS A 271 2.12 15.58 2.61
C CYS A 271 2.26 16.47 1.37
N GLU A 272 3.09 17.51 1.41
CA GLU A 272 3.35 18.36 0.23
C GLU A 272 3.93 17.58 -0.96
N THR A 273 4.66 16.48 -0.70
CA THR A 273 5.18 15.58 -1.73
C THR A 273 4.03 14.91 -2.50
N PHE A 274 3.00 14.47 -1.79
CA PHE A 274 1.84 13.76 -2.34
C PHE A 274 0.81 14.69 -2.97
N ALA A 275 0.79 15.98 -2.61
CA ALA A 275 -0.07 17.01 -3.22
C ALA A 275 0.12 17.16 -4.74
N LYS A 276 1.20 16.62 -5.31
CA LYS A 276 1.40 16.51 -6.77
C LYS A 276 0.28 15.70 -7.45
N PHE A 277 -0.29 14.68 -6.80
CA PHE A 277 -1.45 13.95 -7.32
C PHE A 277 -2.66 14.86 -7.44
N ILE A 278 -2.94 15.66 -6.41
CA ILE A 278 -4.06 16.61 -6.42
C ILE A 278 -3.91 17.63 -7.56
N LYS A 279 -2.71 18.17 -7.74
CA LYS A 279 -2.40 19.08 -8.87
C LYS A 279 -2.63 18.42 -10.23
N ALA A 280 -2.38 17.11 -10.34
CA ALA A 280 -2.67 16.30 -11.52
C ALA A 280 -4.12 15.78 -11.60
N LYS A 281 -5.03 16.28 -10.74
CA LYS A 281 -6.44 15.88 -10.64
C LYS A 281 -6.65 14.39 -10.29
N LYS A 282 -5.72 13.82 -9.51
CA LYS A 282 -5.75 12.44 -9.01
C LYS A 282 -5.85 12.44 -7.48
N PRO A 283 -6.68 11.58 -6.86
CA PRO A 283 -6.83 11.59 -5.41
C PRO A 283 -5.61 11.02 -4.70
N VAL A 284 -5.44 11.47 -3.45
CA VAL A 284 -4.58 10.83 -2.45
C VAL A 284 -5.51 10.26 -1.39
N PHE A 285 -5.51 8.93 -1.29
CA PHE A 285 -6.17 8.16 -0.24
C PHE A 285 -5.20 8.08 0.95
N ASN A 286 -5.40 8.97 1.92
CA ASN A 286 -4.47 9.17 3.04
C ASN A 286 -4.93 8.43 4.29
N ILE A 287 -4.02 7.73 4.97
CA ILE A 287 -4.29 6.98 6.19
C ILE A 287 -3.40 7.53 7.32
N GLU A 288 -4.01 7.83 8.47
CA GLU A 288 -3.28 8.22 9.67
C GLU A 288 -3.60 7.27 10.84
N TYR A 289 -2.56 6.93 11.61
CA TYR A 289 -2.61 5.96 12.71
C TYR A 289 -2.26 6.59 14.06
N PRO A 290 -3.10 7.49 14.61
CA PRO A 290 -2.85 8.06 15.92
C PRO A 290 -2.86 6.97 16.99
N LYS A 291 -1.91 7.03 17.94
CA LYS A 291 -1.76 6.05 19.04
C LYS A 291 -3.05 5.80 19.84
N GLY A 292 -3.95 6.79 19.88
CA GLY A 292 -5.23 6.68 20.58
C GLY A 292 -6.30 5.86 19.87
N ALA A 293 -6.11 5.46 18.60
CA ALA A 293 -7.15 4.72 17.86
C ALA A 293 -7.53 3.39 18.58
N PRO A 294 -8.84 3.09 18.76
CA PRO A 294 -10.01 3.78 18.20
C PRO A 294 -10.55 4.96 19.04
N LYS A 295 -10.01 5.19 20.24
CA LYS A 295 -10.35 6.32 21.14
C LYS A 295 -9.51 7.57 20.84
N VAL A 296 -9.60 8.06 19.60
CA VAL A 296 -8.79 9.20 19.13
C VAL A 296 -9.19 10.48 19.85
N LYS A 297 -8.22 11.23 20.37
CA LYS A 297 -8.47 12.53 21.00
C LYS A 297 -8.89 13.54 19.94
N GLU A 298 -9.79 14.45 20.34
CA GLU A 298 -10.24 15.55 19.49
C GLU A 298 -9.08 16.45 19.02
N SER A 299 -8.06 16.64 19.86
CA SER A 299 -6.82 17.37 19.51
C SER A 299 -6.05 16.69 18.38
N ASP A 300 -5.92 15.37 18.43
CA ASP A 300 -5.14 14.58 17.47
C ASP A 300 -5.86 14.58 16.12
N ARG A 301 -7.19 14.38 16.13
CA ARG A 301 -8.04 14.48 14.94
C ARG A 301 -7.94 15.88 14.31
N LYS A 302 -8.04 16.94 15.12
CA LYS A 302 -7.91 18.32 14.63
C LYS A 302 -6.54 18.58 14.03
N ALA A 303 -5.46 18.08 14.64
CA ALA A 303 -4.11 18.22 14.11
C ALA A 303 -3.95 17.51 12.76
N ILE A 304 -4.38 16.24 12.67
CA ILE A 304 -4.39 15.43 11.45
C ILE A 304 -5.14 16.13 10.31
N CYS A 305 -6.31 16.69 10.62
CA CYS A 305 -7.21 17.28 9.62
C CYS A 305 -7.04 18.79 9.45
N SER A 306 -6.01 19.41 10.05
CA SER A 306 -5.86 20.87 10.12
C SER A 306 -5.47 21.53 8.79
N LYS A 307 -4.89 20.77 7.86
CA LYS A 307 -4.26 21.27 6.62
C LYS A 307 -3.10 22.25 6.88
N LYS A 308 -2.60 22.30 8.12
CA LYS A 308 -1.57 23.24 8.59
C LYS A 308 -0.49 22.47 9.36
N GLY A 309 0.64 23.13 9.61
CA GLY A 309 1.76 22.50 10.31
C GLY A 309 2.19 21.23 9.58
N LYS A 310 2.23 20.10 10.29
CA LYS A 310 2.58 18.81 9.67
C LYS A 310 1.57 18.32 8.62
N ALA A 311 0.31 18.76 8.72
CA ALA A 311 -0.75 18.41 7.76
C ALA A 311 -0.81 19.34 6.54
N LYS A 312 0.14 20.28 6.39
CA LYS A 312 0.21 21.16 5.22
C LYS A 312 0.34 20.33 3.93
N GLY A 313 -0.44 20.66 2.91
CA GLY A 313 -0.46 19.93 1.64
C GLY A 313 -1.53 18.86 1.53
N THR A 314 -2.34 18.65 2.58
CA THR A 314 -3.48 17.71 2.56
C THR A 314 -4.75 18.28 1.93
N GLU A 315 -4.69 19.46 1.31
CA GLU A 315 -5.80 20.03 0.56
C GLU A 315 -6.26 19.07 -0.56
N GLY A 316 -7.50 18.58 -0.43
CA GLY A 316 -8.08 17.64 -1.39
C GLY A 316 -7.76 16.15 -1.13
N PHE A 317 -7.01 15.83 -0.08
CA PHE A 317 -6.77 14.45 0.32
C PHE A 317 -8.04 13.83 0.87
N SER A 318 -8.23 12.55 0.58
CA SER A 318 -9.26 11.71 1.17
C SER A 318 -8.68 11.04 2.41
N THR A 319 -8.70 11.73 3.56
CA THR A 319 -8.09 11.21 4.80
C THR A 319 -9.05 10.31 5.57
N VAL A 320 -8.56 9.13 5.94
CA VAL A 320 -9.15 8.24 6.97
C VAL A 320 -8.20 8.10 8.14
N ILE A 321 -8.75 8.04 9.34
CA ILE A 321 -8.02 7.74 10.57
C ILE A 321 -8.35 6.30 10.95
N LYS A 322 -7.31 5.48 11.12
CA LYS A 322 -7.43 4.01 11.25
C LYS A 322 -6.64 3.49 12.45
N LYS A 323 -6.91 2.24 12.82
CA LYS A 323 -5.98 1.44 13.62
C LYS A 323 -4.90 0.87 12.70
N MET A 324 -3.72 0.61 13.23
CA MET A 324 -2.60 0.05 12.46
C MET A 324 -2.91 -1.31 11.83
N ASN A 325 -3.79 -2.11 12.46
CA ASN A 325 -4.18 -3.41 11.91
C ASN A 325 -5.20 -3.33 10.77
N LEU A 326 -5.66 -2.13 10.37
CA LEU A 326 -6.56 -1.92 9.24
C LEU A 326 -7.83 -2.79 9.26
N ASP A 327 -8.44 -2.95 10.43
CA ASP A 327 -9.74 -3.61 10.54
C ASP A 327 -10.90 -2.71 10.07
N GLY A 328 -12.14 -3.15 10.34
CA GLY A 328 -13.34 -2.43 9.93
C GLY A 328 -13.56 -1.04 10.56
N TRP A 329 -12.82 -0.66 11.61
CA TRP A 329 -13.01 0.63 12.28
C TRP A 329 -12.44 1.78 11.45
N VAL A 330 -13.15 2.90 11.34
CA VAL A 330 -12.65 4.11 10.68
C VAL A 330 -13.21 5.39 11.34
N MET A 331 -12.40 6.43 11.38
CA MET A 331 -12.82 7.80 11.68
C MET A 331 -12.51 8.73 10.51
N TYR A 332 -13.41 9.66 10.21
CA TYR A 332 -13.19 10.71 9.20
C TYR A 332 -12.84 12.05 9.84
N CYS A 333 -12.32 12.97 9.02
CA CYS A 333 -12.02 14.34 9.45
C CYS A 333 -13.24 15.14 9.94
N THR A 334 -14.47 14.69 9.69
CA THR A 334 -15.68 15.27 10.27
C THR A 334 -15.88 14.90 11.75
N GLY A 335 -15.16 13.89 12.25
CA GLY A 335 -15.37 13.30 13.58
C GLY A 335 -16.27 12.05 13.57
N ASN A 336 -16.96 11.78 12.47
CA ASN A 336 -17.80 10.59 12.35
C ASN A 336 -16.94 9.32 12.38
N THR A 337 -17.40 8.33 13.14
CA THR A 337 -16.80 7.00 13.22
C THR A 337 -17.76 5.95 12.69
N TYR A 338 -17.20 4.91 12.10
CA TYR A 338 -17.95 3.79 11.55
C TYR A 338 -17.22 2.48 11.80
N GLN A 339 -17.97 1.38 11.76
CA GLN A 339 -17.46 0.03 11.79
C GLN A 339 -17.99 -0.71 10.58
N THR A 340 -17.10 -1.09 9.67
CA THR A 340 -17.41 -2.08 8.64
C THR A 340 -17.44 -3.46 9.30
N ALA A 341 -18.54 -4.20 9.13
CA ALA A 341 -18.62 -5.57 9.61
C ALA A 341 -17.64 -6.44 8.83
N VAL A 342 -16.95 -7.33 9.52
CA VAL A 342 -16.00 -8.29 8.96
C VAL A 342 -16.36 -9.69 9.43
N GLU A 343 -15.93 -10.71 8.70
CA GLU A 343 -16.05 -12.09 9.19
C GLU A 343 -15.09 -12.33 10.37
N ASN A 344 -15.42 -13.33 11.18
CA ASN A 344 -14.68 -13.66 12.40
C ASN A 344 -13.33 -14.34 12.09
#